data_AF-A0A099Z3T7-F1
#
_entry.id   AF-A0A099Z3T7-F1
#
_cell.length_a   1.000
_cell.length_b   1.000
_cell.length_c   1.000
_cell.angle_alpha   90.00
_cell.angle_beta   90.00
_cell.angle_gamma   90.00
#
_symmetry.space_group_name_H-M   'P 1'
#
loop_
_entity.id
_entity.type
_entity.pdbx_description
1 polymer ?
#
loop_
_entity_poly.entity_id
_entity_poly.type
_entity_poly.pdbx_seq_one_letter_code
_entity_poly.pdbx_strand_id
1 'polypeptide(L)' 'ALVCLPTYMHVVVKRAFLQAQGYSVENVILSNGFCRPTITSSQVIFNIPYNGCGTQRQV' A
#
# COMPACT_ATOMS: atom_id res chain seq x y z
N ALA A 1 5.99 5.56 5.11
CA ALA A 1 7.20 5.80 4.28
C ALA A 1 6.94 5.26 2.89
N LEU A 2 7.42 5.94 1.85
CA LEU A 2 7.34 5.51 0.46
C LEU A 2 8.76 5.47 -0.11
N VAL A 3 9.11 4.36 -0.74
CA VAL A 3 10.42 4.15 -1.38
C VAL A 3 10.19 3.65 -2.80
N CYS A 4 10.85 4.27 -3.77
CA CYS A 4 10.84 3.84 -5.16
C CYS A 4 12.02 2.88 -5.38
N LEU A 5 11.71 1.61 -5.65
CA LEU A 5 12.68 0.60 -6.05
C LEU A 5 12.63 0.40 -7.57
N PRO A 6 13.64 -0.22 -8.21
CA PRO A 6 13.72 -0.28 -9.67
C PRO A 6 12.49 -0.86 -10.38
N THR A 7 11.76 -1.78 -9.73
CA THR A 7 10.63 -2.50 -10.35
C THR A 7 9.28 -2.24 -9.67
N TYR A 8 9.25 -1.65 -8.47
CA TYR A 8 8.03 -1.38 -7.72
C TYR A 8 8.22 -0.28 -6.68
N MET A 9 7.11 0.28 -6.20
CA MET A 9 7.10 1.17 -5.04
C MET A 9 6.79 0.38 -3.78
N HIS A 10 7.61 0.58 -2.74
CA HIS A 10 7.41 0.00 -1.42
C HIS A 10 6.80 1.04 -0.49
N VAL A 11 5.61 0.76 0.03
CA VAL A 11 4.86 1.67 0.90
C VAL A 11 4.60 1.00 2.24
N VAL A 12 4.96 1.70 3.33
CA VAL A 12 4.73 1.25 4.70
C VAL A 12 3.88 2.27 5.43
N VAL A 13 2.73 1.83 5.92
CA VAL A 13 1.78 2.63 6.72
C VAL A 13 1.70 2.02 8.11
N LYS A 14 1.77 2.86 9.16
CA LYS A 14 1.62 2.39 10.54
C LYS A 14 0.15 2.04 10.83
N ARG A 15 -0.12 0.91 11.48
CA ARG A 15 -1.48 0.53 11.90
C ARG A 15 -2.11 1.55 12.84
N ALA A 16 -1.34 2.06 13.79
CA ALA A 16 -1.79 3.08 14.73
C ALA A 16 -2.26 4.36 14.00
N PHE A 17 -1.60 4.73 12.89
CA PHE A 17 -2.01 5.89 12.11
C PHE A 17 -3.37 5.67 11.44
N LEU A 18 -3.58 4.49 10.82
CA LEU A 18 -4.86 4.14 10.20
C LEU A 18 -6.00 4.09 11.22
N GLN A 19 -5.75 3.48 12.38
CA GLN A 19 -6.73 3.39 13.46
C GLN A 19 -7.08 4.76 14.04
N ALA A 20 -6.09 5.64 14.24
CA ALA A 20 -6.32 7.01 14.71
C ALA A 20 -7.15 7.85 13.73
N GLN A 21 -7.14 7.50 12.44
CA GLN A 21 -7.96 8.13 11.40
C GLN A 21 -9.33 7.44 11.22
N GLY A 22 -9.65 6.42 12.03
CA GLY A 22 -10.93 5.70 11.96
C GLY A 22 -11.00 4.64 10.85
N TYR A 23 -9.88 4.31 10.20
CA TYR A 23 -9.85 3.28 9.16
C TYR A 23 -9.65 1.88 9.75
N SER A 24 -10.42 0.92 9.24
CA SER A 24 -10.14 -0.50 9.47
C SER A 24 -8.91 -0.92 8.67
N VAL A 25 -7.90 -1.41 9.38
CA VAL A 25 -6.64 -1.89 8.79
C VAL A 25 -6.87 -3.00 7.77
N GLU A 26 -7.89 -3.83 7.97
CA GLU A 26 -8.20 -4.99 7.13
C GLU A 26 -8.86 -4.59 5.79
N ASN A 27 -9.43 -3.39 5.72
CA ASN A 27 -10.14 -2.90 4.55
C ASN A 27 -9.31 -1.90 3.72
N VAL A 28 -8.01 -1.76 4.00
CA VAL A 28 -7.14 -0.89 3.20
C VAL A 28 -6.71 -1.62 1.93
N ILE A 29 -7.41 -1.35 0.84
CA ILE A 29 -7.13 -1.91 -0.48
C ILE A 29 -6.64 -0.82 -1.45
N LEU A 30 -5.76 -1.21 -2.37
CA LEU A 30 -5.44 -0.36 -3.52
C LEU A 30 -6.55 -0.47 -4.58
N SER A 31 -6.64 0.54 -5.45
CA SER A 31 -7.72 0.75 -6.42
C SER A 31 -8.09 -0.48 -7.25
N ASN A 32 -7.13 -1.39 -7.49
CA ASN A 32 -7.39 -2.68 -8.09
C ASN A 32 -7.26 -3.76 -7.01
N GLY A 33 -8.37 -4.33 -6.54
CA GLY A 33 -8.47 -5.23 -5.38
C GLY A 33 -7.60 -6.51 -5.45
N PHE A 34 -6.91 -6.75 -6.56
CA PHE A 34 -5.86 -7.75 -6.70
C PHE A 34 -4.59 -7.41 -5.91
N CYS A 35 -4.26 -6.13 -5.72
CA CYS A 35 -3.08 -5.72 -4.97
C CYS A 35 -3.37 -5.64 -3.49
N ARG A 36 -3.25 -6.79 -2.84
CA ARG A 36 -3.45 -6.95 -1.40
C ARG A 36 -2.20 -6.53 -0.64
N PRO A 37 -2.35 -5.78 0.47
CA PRO A 37 -1.22 -5.49 1.34
C PRO A 37 -0.76 -6.74 2.09
N THR A 38 0.48 -6.70 2.55
CA THR A 38 0.95 -7.53 3.66
C THR A 38 0.68 -6.80 4.97
N ILE A 39 -0.15 -7.40 5.83
CA ILE A 39 -0.53 -6.82 7.11
C ILE A 39 0.26 -7.51 8.22
N THR A 40 0.97 -6.72 9.03
CA THR A 40 1.70 -7.19 10.23
C THR A 40 1.02 -6.67 11.50
N SER A 41 1.58 -6.95 12.68
CA SER A 41 1.06 -6.46 13.95
C SER A 41 1.10 -4.93 14.09
N SER A 42 2.03 -4.25 13.39
CA SER A 42 2.26 -2.81 13.53
C SER A 42 2.18 -2.03 12.21
N GLN A 43 2.22 -2.71 11.07
CA GLN A 43 2.33 -2.07 9.76
C GLN A 43 1.41 -2.70 8.72
N VAL A 44 1.07 -1.89 7.73
CA VAL A 44 0.45 -2.30 6.47
C VAL A 44 1.43 -1.97 5.36
N ILE A 45 1.80 -2.98 4.59
CA ILE A 45 2.86 -2.90 3.60
C ILE A 45 2.27 -3.16 2.22
N PHE A 46 2.54 -2.26 1.27
CA PHE A 46 2.18 -2.43 -0.13
C PHE A 46 3.44 -2.48 -1.00
N ASN A 47 3.50 -3.48 -1.88
CA ASN A 47 4.48 -3.56 -2.96
C ASN A 47 3.73 -3.32 -4.27
N ILE A 48 3.89 -2.12 -4.84
CA ILE A 48 3.10 -1.64 -5.97
C ILE A 48 3.96 -1.68 -7.24
N PRO A 49 3.85 -2.70 -8.11
CA PRO A 49 4.52 -2.73 -9.40
C PRO A 49 4.12 -1.53 -10.28
N TYR A 50 5.11 -0.95 -10.96
CA TYR A 50 4.86 0.19 -11.87
C TYR A 50 3.93 -0.15 -13.04
N ASN A 51 3.94 -1.41 -13.48
CA ASN A 51 3.11 -1.91 -14.58
C ASN A 51 1.87 -2.67 -14.08
N GLY A 52 1.45 -2.47 -12.83
CA GLY A 52 0.33 -3.18 -12.22
C GLY A 52 -0.41 -2.36 -11.16
N CYS A 53 -1.34 -2.99 -10.45
CA CYS A 53 -2.17 -2.38 -9.39
C CYS A 53 -2.99 -1.14 -9.80
N GLY A 54 -3.21 -0.92 -11.09
CA GLY A 54 -3.86 0.29 -11.60
C GLY A 54 -2.95 1.52 -11.60
N THR A 55 -1.63 1.34 -11.45
CA THR A 55 -0.64 2.42 -11.58
C THR A 55 -0.71 3.00 -12.99
N GLN A 56 -0.71 4.32 -13.10
CA GLN A 56 -0.66 5.03 -14.37
C GLN A 56 0.65 5.78 -14.50
N ARG A 57 1.27 5.72 -15.68
CA ARG A 57 2.45 6.52 -16.01
C ARG A 57 2.01 7.81 -16.69
N GLN A 58 2.38 8.93 -16.11
CA GLN A 58 2.24 10.25 -16.73
C GLN A 58 3.56 10.62 -17.43
N VAL A 59 3.46 11.30 -18.58
CA VAL A 59 4.59 11.72 -19.43
C VAL A 59 4.65 13.24 -19.43
#